data_AF-A0A974HRN3-F1
#
_entry.id   AF-A0A974HRN3-F1
#
_cell.length_a   1.000
_cell.length_b   1.000
_cell.length_c   1.000
_cell.angle_alpha   90.00
_cell.angle_beta   90.00
_cell.angle_gamma   90.00
#
_symmetry.space_group_name_H-M   'P 1'
#
loop_
_entity.id
_entity.type
_entity.pdbx_description
1 polymer ?
#
loop_
_entity_poly.entity_id
_entity_poly.type
_entity_poly.pdbx_seq_one_letter_code
_entity_poly.pdbx_strand_id
1 'polypeptide(L)'
;MKSYWEEVLNIINKLTCSNITIDHQAQILLHLPFGEKKRWDTLTLFLLQSVKALVPKKWKTELALTLTEWIINTEEMRRMEEIAHLIHNQSNTFWKIWSPWITYIKSL
;
A
#
# COMPACT_ATOMS: atom_id res chain seq x y z
N MET A 1 -1.28 18.24 -1.58
CA MET A 1 -0.52 17.00 -1.87
C MET A 1 0.17 16.43 -0.62
N LYS A 2 0.79 17.24 0.26
CA LYS A 2 1.36 16.76 1.55
C LYS A 2 0.35 16.02 2.44
N SER A 3 -0.85 16.57 2.64
CA SER A 3 -1.94 15.95 3.43
C SER A 3 -2.27 14.51 2.99
N TYR A 4 -2.39 14.27 1.69
CA TYR A 4 -2.71 12.94 1.15
C TYR A 4 -1.62 11.91 1.47
N TRP A 5 -0.35 12.27 1.27
CA TRP A 5 0.77 11.36 1.56
C TRP A 5 0.90 11.08 3.06
N GLU A 6 0.67 12.07 3.91
CA GLU A 6 0.69 11.91 5.37
C GLU A 6 -0.43 10.97 5.84
N GLU A 7 -1.64 11.10 5.29
CA GLU A 7 -2.77 10.22 5.60
C GLU A 7 -2.50 8.77 5.17
N VAL A 8 -2.02 8.57 3.94
CA VAL A 8 -1.66 7.25 3.41
C VAL A 8 -0.57 6.60 4.26
N LEU A 9 0.50 7.33 4.58
CA LEU A 9 1.60 6.82 5.41
C LEU A 9 1.12 6.51 6.82
N ASN A 10 0.26 7.33 7.43
CA ASN A 10 -0.32 7.03 8.73
C ASN A 10 -1.10 5.72 8.74
N ILE A 11 -1.88 5.44 7.68
CA ILE A 11 -2.63 4.19 7.56
C ILE A 11 -1.69 3.01 7.40
N ILE A 12 -0.67 3.13 6.54
CA ILE A 12 0.33 2.07 6.35
C ILE A 12 1.07 1.80 7.67
N ASN A 13 1.55 2.84 8.34
CA ASN A 13 2.26 2.73 9.61
C ASN A 13 1.39 2.07 10.70
N LYS A 14 0.09 2.41 10.75
CA LYS A 14 -0.87 1.79 11.68
C LYS A 14 -1.08 0.30 11.40
N LEU A 15 -1.07 -0.09 10.12
CA LEU A 15 -1.32 -1.46 9.70
C LEU A 15 -0.11 -2.38 9.82
N THR A 16 1.08 -1.86 9.54
CA THR A 16 2.28 -2.69 9.37
C THR A 16 3.39 -2.39 10.38
N CYS A 17 3.16 -1.43 11.30
CA CYS A 17 4.16 -0.98 12.27
C CYS A 17 5.49 -0.54 11.61
N SER A 18 5.44 -0.20 10.32
CA SER A 18 6.55 0.37 9.59
C SER A 18 6.62 1.85 9.97
N ASN A 19 7.70 2.33 10.58
CA ASN A 19 7.84 3.76 10.91
C ASN A 19 8.26 4.54 9.64
N ILE A 20 7.36 4.65 8.66
CA ILE A 20 7.64 5.36 7.41
C ILE A 20 7.45 6.86 7.61
N THR A 21 8.47 7.65 7.31
CA THR A 21 8.41 9.11 7.33
C THR A 21 8.46 9.69 5.92
N ILE A 22 7.74 10.80 5.72
CA ILE A 22 7.63 11.47 4.41
C ILE A 22 8.97 12.05 3.92
N ASP A 23 9.96 12.19 4.80
CA ASP A 23 11.28 12.75 4.49
C ASP A 23 12.06 11.92 3.44
N HIS A 24 11.64 10.69 3.21
CA HIS A 24 12.34 9.70 2.38
C HIS A 24 11.56 9.32 1.13
N GLN A 25 10.98 10.31 0.45
CA GLN A 25 10.07 10.13 -0.70
C GLN A 25 10.66 9.23 -1.82
N ALA A 26 11.95 9.41 -2.15
CA ALA A 26 12.62 8.61 -3.16
C ALA A 26 12.73 7.13 -2.75
N GLN A 27 12.94 6.86 -1.45
CA GLN A 27 13.08 5.51 -0.91
C GLN A 27 11.72 4.81 -0.85
N ILE A 28 10.67 5.55 -0.51
CA ILE A 28 9.27 5.08 -0.55
C ILE A 28 8.87 4.71 -1.98
N LEU A 29 9.16 5.58 -2.95
CA LEU A 29 8.81 5.36 -4.37
C LEU A 29 9.64 4.25 -5.03
N LEU A 30 10.88 4.04 -4.60
CA LEU A 30 11.78 3.03 -5.15
C LEU A 30 11.80 1.73 -4.35
N HIS A 31 11.00 1.63 -3.27
CA HIS A 31 11.02 0.52 -2.31
C HIS A 31 12.42 0.19 -1.78
N LEU A 32 13.26 1.22 -1.61
CA LEU A 32 14.61 1.04 -1.12
C LEU A 32 14.60 0.70 0.38
N PRO A 33 15.48 -0.19 0.84
CA PRO A 33 15.59 -0.51 2.26
C PRO A 33 16.08 0.72 3.04
N PHE A 34 15.48 0.94 4.21
CA PHE A 34 15.96 1.92 5.19
C PHE A 34 17.10 1.32 6.01
N GLY A 35 18.32 1.83 5.82
CA GLY A 35 19.49 1.41 6.58
C GLY A 35 19.81 -0.09 6.51
N GLU A 36 20.57 -0.59 7.48
CA GLU A 36 20.91 -2.01 7.57
C GLU A 36 19.71 -2.83 8.07
N LYS A 37 19.10 -3.61 7.15
CA LYS A 37 18.24 -4.79 7.42
C LYS A 37 16.77 -4.62 7.84
N LYS A 38 16.06 -3.53 7.54
CA LYS A 38 14.57 -3.56 7.63
C LYS A 38 13.97 -3.88 6.25
N ARG A 39 13.75 -5.16 5.97
CA ARG A 39 12.97 -5.61 4.80
C ARG A 39 11.51 -5.27 5.08
N TRP A 40 10.91 -4.46 4.21
CA TRP A 40 9.48 -4.16 4.23
C TRP A 40 8.67 -5.45 4.24
N ASP A 41 7.65 -5.50 5.08
CA ASP A 41 6.67 -6.59 5.04
C ASP A 41 5.91 -6.55 3.70
N THR A 42 5.46 -7.72 3.26
CA THR A 42 4.82 -7.88 1.95
C THR A 42 3.58 -7.01 1.80
N LEU A 43 2.82 -6.80 2.88
CA LEU A 43 1.64 -5.94 2.85
C LEU A 43 2.04 -4.47 2.60
N THR A 44 3.03 -3.95 3.32
CA THR A 44 3.54 -2.59 3.07
C THR A 44 3.98 -2.39 1.63
N LEU A 45 4.67 -3.37 1.04
CA LEU A 45 5.08 -3.29 -0.36
C LEU A 45 3.88 -3.21 -1.31
N PHE A 46 2.82 -3.99 -1.07
CA PHE A 46 1.59 -3.90 -1.87
C PHE A 46 0.91 -2.53 -1.71
N LEU A 47 0.81 -2.02 -0.48
CA LEU A 47 0.21 -0.71 -0.21
C LEU A 47 1.01 0.43 -0.85
N LEU A 48 2.34 0.40 -0.78
CA LEU A 48 3.20 1.40 -1.43
C LEU A 48 3.13 1.29 -2.95
N GLN A 49 3.15 0.07 -3.49
CA GLN A 49 3.03 -0.16 -4.92
C GLN A 49 1.68 0.35 -5.46
N SER A 50 0.60 0.22 -4.69
CA SER A 50 -0.72 0.73 -5.10
C SER A 50 -0.73 2.26 -5.18
N VAL A 51 -0.11 2.96 -4.22
CA VAL A 51 0.05 4.43 -4.29
C VAL A 51 0.91 4.83 -5.49
N LYS A 52 2.03 4.13 -5.69
CA LYS A 52 2.95 4.39 -6.80
C LYS A 52 2.26 4.22 -8.15
N ALA A 53 1.41 3.21 -8.31
CA ALA A 53 0.67 2.97 -9.55
C ALA A 53 -0.29 4.11 -9.90
N LEU A 54 -0.75 4.89 -8.91
CA LEU A 54 -1.64 6.03 -9.13
C LEU A 54 -0.90 7.31 -9.56
N VAL A 55 0.37 7.46 -9.20
CA VAL A 55 1.16 8.66 -9.55
C VAL A 55 1.22 8.88 -11.07
N PRO A 56 1.58 7.89 -11.91
CA PRO A 56 1.53 8.03 -13.36
C PRO A 56 0.12 8.11 -13.95
N LYS A 57 -0.94 7.73 -13.22
CA LYS A 57 -2.31 7.88 -13.74
C LYS A 57 -2.78 9.34 -13.68
N LYS A 58 -2.27 10.11 -12.71
CA LYS A 58 -2.66 11.50 -12.47
C LYS A 58 -1.57 12.54 -12.72
N TRP A 59 -0.37 12.14 -13.16
CA TRP A 59 0.74 13.09 -13.33
C TRP A 59 0.48 14.21 -14.35
N LYS A 60 -0.47 14.03 -15.29
CA LYS A 60 -0.87 15.03 -16.29
C LYS A 60 -2.13 15.80 -15.90
N THR A 61 -2.73 15.51 -14.76
CA THR A 61 -4.01 16.09 -14.34
C THR A 61 -3.79 16.99 -13.13
N GLU A 62 -4.41 18.16 -13.09
CA GLU A 62 -4.32 19.06 -11.93
C GLU A 62 -5.08 18.54 -10.69
N LEU A 63 -5.87 17.48 -10.87
CA LEU A 63 -6.63 16.84 -9.80
C LEU A 63 -5.70 16.09 -8.84
N ALA A 64 -5.76 16.49 -7.56
CA ALA A 64 -5.06 15.79 -6.50
C ALA A 64 -5.52 14.33 -6.38
N LEU A 65 -4.59 13.46 -5.98
CA LEU A 65 -4.89 12.10 -5.54
C LEU A 65 -5.71 12.15 -4.25
N THR A 66 -6.78 11.36 -4.20
CA THR A 66 -7.64 11.24 -3.03
C THR A 66 -7.42 9.90 -2.33
N LEU A 67 -7.73 9.85 -1.03
CA LEU A 67 -7.63 8.63 -0.24
C LEU A 67 -8.53 7.51 -0.78
N THR A 68 -9.74 7.86 -1.22
CA THR A 68 -10.70 6.93 -1.81
C THR A 68 -10.15 6.25 -3.07
N GLU A 69 -9.49 7.00 -3.95
CA GLU A 69 -8.89 6.42 -5.16
C GLU A 69 -7.77 5.44 -4.83
N TRP A 70 -6.99 5.73 -3.80
CA TRP A 70 -5.99 4.80 -3.29
C TRP A 70 -6.60 3.53 -2.71
N ILE A 71 -7.65 3.66 -1.92
CA ILE A 71 -8.39 2.52 -1.37
C ILE A 71 -8.94 1.64 -2.50
N ILE A 72 -9.59 2.25 -3.50
CA ILE A 72 -10.13 1.53 -4.66
C ILE A 72 -9.03 0.78 -5.41
N ASN A 73 -7.93 1.45 -5.75
CA ASN A 73 -6.82 0.82 -6.47
C ASN A 73 -6.14 -0.28 -5.63
N THR A 74 -6.09 -0.13 -4.32
CA THR A 74 -5.57 -1.15 -3.39
C THR A 74 -6.50 -2.36 -3.30
N GLU A 75 -7.81 -2.16 -3.29
CA GLU A 75 -8.80 -3.25 -3.33
C GLU A 75 -8.77 -4.01 -4.66
N GLU A 76 -8.58 -3.33 -5.79
CA GLU A 76 -8.37 -3.98 -7.09
C GLU A 76 -7.13 -4.88 -7.08
N MET A 77 -6.00 -4.39 -6.55
CA MET A 77 -4.78 -5.19 -6.38
C MET A 77 -5.01 -6.39 -5.44
N ARG A 78 -5.68 -6.18 -4.30
CA ARG A 78 -6.00 -7.24 -3.35
C ARG A 78 -6.82 -8.36 -4.01
N ARG A 79 -7.86 -8.01 -4.79
CA ARG A 79 -8.71 -8.99 -5.48
C ARG A 79 -7.93 -9.80 -6.51
N MET A 80 -7.04 -9.16 -7.27
CA MET A 80 -6.16 -9.88 -8.21
C MET A 80 -5.24 -10.85 -7.46
N GLU A 81 -4.64 -10.42 -6.36
CA GLU A 81 -3.81 -11.27 -5.50
C GLU A 81 -4.59 -12.43 -4.89
N GLU A 82 -5.83 -12.20 -4.46
CA GLU A 82 -6.73 -13.23 -3.93
C GLU A 82 -6.99 -14.33 -4.96
N ILE A 83 -7.33 -13.93 -6.20
CA ILE A 83 -7.55 -14.86 -7.32
C ILE A 83 -6.28 -15.65 -7.63
N ALA A 84 -5.12 -14.98 -7.71
CA ALA A 84 -3.85 -15.64 -7.98
C ALA A 84 -3.50 -16.68 -6.90
N HIS A 85 -3.63 -16.32 -5.62
CA HIS A 85 -3.38 -17.24 -4.52
C HIS A 85 -4.40 -18.39 -4.48
N LEU A 86 -5.65 -18.15 -4.85
CA LEU A 86 -6.67 -19.20 -4.96
C LEU A 86 -6.33 -20.20 -6.07
N ILE A 87 -5.92 -19.73 -7.25
CA ILE A 87 -5.49 -20.58 -8.38
C ILE A 87 -4.29 -21.45 -7.97
N HIS A 88 -3.35 -20.90 -7.19
CA HIS A 88 -2.16 -21.63 -6.73
C HIS A 88 -2.37 -22.43 -5.44
N ASN A 89 -3.59 -22.50 -4.90
CA ASN A 89 -3.91 -23.15 -3.62
C ASN A 89 -3.08 -22.62 -2.43
N GLN A 90 -2.82 -21.32 -2.42
CA GLN A 90 -2.04 -20.60 -1.40
C GLN A 90 -2.90 -19.58 -0.62
N SER A 91 -4.21 -19.82 -0.52
CA SER A 91 -5.15 -18.92 0.17
C SER A 91 -4.76 -18.60 1.61
N ASN A 92 -4.12 -19.55 2.32
CA ASN A 92 -3.60 -19.31 3.67
C ASN A 92 -2.53 -18.21 3.71
N THR A 93 -1.67 -18.14 2.69
CA THR A 93 -0.65 -17.09 2.55
C THR A 93 -1.29 -15.74 2.27
N PHE A 94 -2.31 -15.70 1.41
CA PHE A 94 -3.08 -14.49 1.13
C PHE A 94 -3.68 -13.90 2.41
N TRP A 95 -4.38 -14.70 3.22
CA TRP A 95 -4.99 -14.23 4.46
C TRP A 95 -3.96 -13.74 5.48
N LYS A 96 -2.79 -14.38 5.57
CA LYS A 96 -1.69 -13.91 6.44
C LYS A 96 -1.20 -12.52 6.04
N ILE A 97 -1.14 -12.21 4.73
CA ILE A 97 -0.65 -10.92 4.23
C ILE A 97 -1.76 -9.86 4.33
N TRP A 98 -2.97 -10.16 3.86
CA TRP A 98 -4.02 -9.16 3.63
C TRP A 98 -5.02 -9.00 4.77
N SER A 99 -5.02 -9.88 5.79
CA SER A 99 -5.95 -9.77 6.91
C SER A 99 -5.93 -8.40 7.61
N PRO A 100 -4.76 -7.77 7.89
CA PRO A 100 -4.74 -6.46 8.54
C PRO A 100 -5.47 -5.38 7.73
N TRP A 101 -5.26 -5.37 6.41
CA TRP A 101 -5.93 -4.45 5.49
C TRP A 101 -7.44 -4.70 5.40
N ILE A 102 -7.85 -5.97 5.27
CA ILE A 102 -9.27 -6.34 5.19
C ILE A 102 -10.02 -5.95 6.47
N THR A 103 -9.41 -6.15 7.63
CA THR A 103 -9.98 -5.74 8.92
C THR A 103 -10.13 -4.21 8.98
N TYR A 104 -9.12 -3.46 8.53
CA TYR A 104 -9.18 -2.01 8.48
C TYR A 104 -10.29 -1.49 7.55
N ILE A 105 -10.39 -2.03 6.34
CA ILE A 105 -11.43 -1.64 5.38
C ILE A 105 -12.84 -1.92 5.91
N LYS A 106 -13.03 -3.04 6.62
CA LYS A 106 -14.32 -3.35 7.28
C LYS A 106 -14.66 -2.40 8.45
N SER A 107 -13.67 -1.66 8.96
CA SER A 107 -13.84 -0.75 10.10
C SER A 107 -13.94 0.72 9.70
N LEU A 108 -13.74 1.05 8.42
CA LEU A 108 -14.02 2.36 7.83
C LEU A 108 -15.52 2.55 7.64
#